data_AF-A0A2W4IJ42-F1
#
_entry.id   AF-A0A2W4IJ42-F1
#
_cell.length_a   1.000
_cell.length_b   1.000
_cell.length_c   1.000
_cell.angle_alpha   90.00
_cell.angle_beta   90.00
_cell.angle_gamma   90.00
#
_symmetry.space_group_name_H-M   'P 1'
#
loop_
_entity.id
_entity.type
_entity.pdbx_description
1 polymer ?
#
loop_
_entity_poly.entity_id
_entity_poly.type
_entity_poly.pdbx_seq_one_letter_code
_entity_poly.pdbx_strand_id
1 'polypeptide(L)'
;MVLVLEKIKEYLEKNTVRTLQEKAKVGSYVIYDLEKEGKKVSKKVLDRLYNFFELEKDDFYFSKLSNYKGYIYNPLGELLRKRREKLGFSREQIAKMIKGTDRHIRRLENGDMTYGSNYYYVKEILKLYKFSKIEENQILSYVSTFSIIIELSKKENT
;
A
#
# COMPACT_ATOMS: atom_id res chain seq x y z
N MET A 1 13.46 -27.80 -4.22
CA MET A 1 13.64 -26.84 -3.11
C MET A 1 14.05 -25.50 -3.75
N VAL A 2 13.76 -24.36 -3.11
CA VAL A 2 13.85 -23.04 -3.76
C VAL A 2 15.26 -22.47 -3.61
N LEU A 3 15.87 -22.05 -4.72
CA LEU A 3 17.28 -21.65 -4.78
C LEU A 3 17.66 -20.53 -3.80
N VAL A 4 16.85 -19.47 -3.68
CA VAL A 4 17.13 -18.38 -2.72
C VAL A 4 17.00 -18.83 -1.26
N LEU A 5 16.11 -19.76 -0.95
CA LEU A 5 15.96 -20.29 0.42
C LEU A 5 17.14 -21.18 0.79
N GLU A 6 17.67 -21.95 -0.16
CA GLU A 6 18.88 -22.75 0.00
C GLU A 6 20.08 -21.86 0.31
N LYS A 7 20.28 -20.79 -0.48
CA LYS A 7 21.37 -19.84 -0.26
C LYS A 7 21.27 -19.12 1.08
N ILE A 8 20.06 -18.80 1.52
CA ILE A 8 19.84 -18.25 2.87
C ILE A 8 20.27 -19.27 3.93
N LYS A 9 19.89 -20.55 3.80
CA LYS A 9 20.28 -21.60 4.77
C LYS A 9 21.80 -21.80 4.81
N GLU A 10 22.42 -21.98 3.65
CA GLU A 10 23.88 -22.12 3.52
C GLU A 10 24.63 -20.92 4.15
N TYR A 11 24.11 -19.71 3.96
CA TYR A 11 24.70 -18.51 4.57
C TYR A 11 24.59 -18.54 6.09
N LEU A 12 23.44 -18.93 6.63
CA LEU A 12 23.13 -18.95 8.06
C LEU A 12 23.82 -20.08 8.83
N GLU A 13 24.30 -21.12 8.15
CA GLU A 13 25.19 -22.13 8.77
C GLU A 13 26.53 -21.53 9.21
N LYS A 14 26.99 -20.48 8.53
CA LYS A 14 28.31 -19.86 8.74
C LYS A 14 28.23 -18.47 9.36
N ASN A 15 27.04 -17.88 9.42
CA ASN A 15 26.83 -16.48 9.77
C ASN A 15 25.52 -16.30 10.54
N THR A 16 25.36 -15.14 11.19
CA THR A 16 24.11 -14.82 11.90
C THR A 16 23.11 -14.13 10.99
N VAL A 17 21.82 -14.23 11.32
CA VAL A 17 20.74 -13.48 10.64
C VAL A 17 21.01 -11.97 10.66
N ARG A 18 21.64 -11.46 11.72
CA ARG A 18 22.03 -10.04 11.82
C ARG A 18 23.02 -9.64 10.73
N THR A 19 24.04 -10.45 10.48
CA THR A 19 25.01 -10.15 9.42
C THR A 19 24.38 -10.18 8.03
N LEU A 20 23.45 -11.11 7.77
CA LEU A 20 22.70 -11.16 6.52
C LEU A 20 21.83 -9.90 6.37
N GLN A 21 21.15 -9.48 7.44
CA GLN A 21 20.35 -8.26 7.45
C GLN A 21 21.20 -7.01 7.12
N GLU A 22 22.38 -6.89 7.73
CA GLU A 22 23.27 -5.75 7.53
C GLU A 22 23.82 -5.72 6.10
N LYS A 23 24.27 -6.87 5.57
CA LYS A 23 24.86 -6.95 4.22
C LYS A 23 23.82 -6.88 3.11
N ALA A 24 22.74 -7.66 3.19
CA ALA A 24 21.68 -7.66 2.18
C ALA A 24 20.72 -6.46 2.31
N LYS A 25 20.80 -5.69 3.42
CA LYS A 25 19.89 -4.58 3.73
C LYS A 25 18.42 -5.03 3.74
N VAL A 26 18.15 -6.20 4.35
CA VAL A 26 16.80 -6.78 4.46
C VAL A 26 16.50 -7.09 5.92
N GLY A 27 15.30 -6.73 6.39
CA GLY A 27 14.91 -6.96 7.78
C GLY A 27 14.85 -8.45 8.13
N SER A 28 15.27 -8.81 9.33
CA SER A 28 15.27 -10.20 9.83
C SER A 28 13.90 -10.88 9.72
N TYR A 29 12.81 -10.15 9.98
CA TYR A 29 11.45 -10.66 9.85
C TYR A 29 11.15 -11.17 8.43
N VAL A 30 11.70 -10.54 7.39
CA VAL A 30 11.52 -10.99 6.00
C VAL A 30 12.21 -12.34 5.81
N ILE A 31 13.43 -12.49 6.33
CA ILE A 31 14.23 -13.72 6.20
C ILE A 31 13.44 -14.91 6.77
N TYR A 32 12.85 -14.74 7.96
CA TYR A 32 12.01 -15.77 8.58
C TYR A 32 10.65 -15.98 7.89
N ASP A 33 10.12 -14.94 7.23
CA ASP A 33 8.81 -15.00 6.58
C ASP A 33 8.85 -15.54 5.15
N LEU A 34 10.03 -15.60 4.51
CA LEU A 34 10.16 -16.09 3.13
C LEU A 34 9.74 -17.56 2.98
N GLU A 35 9.97 -18.38 4.01
CA GLU A 35 9.54 -19.79 4.04
C GLU A 35 8.03 -19.96 4.19
N LYS A 36 7.30 -18.96 4.70
CA LYS A 36 5.85 -19.07 4.92
C LYS A 36 5.09 -18.95 3.62
N GLU A 37 4.25 -19.94 3.33
CA GLU A 37 3.36 -19.90 2.17
C GLU A 37 2.42 -18.68 2.19
N GLY A 38 2.08 -18.17 1.01
CA GLY A 38 1.14 -17.04 0.85
C GLY A 38 1.69 -15.65 1.18
N LYS A 39 2.79 -15.51 1.94
CA LYS A 39 3.37 -14.19 2.22
C LYS A 39 4.06 -13.60 1.00
N LYS A 40 3.60 -12.42 0.60
CA LYS A 40 4.15 -11.61 -0.49
C LYS A 40 5.18 -10.61 0.02
N VAL A 41 6.23 -10.37 -0.75
CA VAL A 41 7.38 -9.53 -0.41
C VAL A 41 7.58 -8.45 -1.47
N SER A 42 7.91 -7.23 -1.04
CA SER A 42 8.11 -6.12 -1.99
C SER A 42 9.25 -6.41 -2.96
N LYS A 43 9.12 -5.92 -4.21
CA LYS A 43 10.15 -6.05 -5.27
C LYS A 43 11.53 -5.66 -4.78
N LYS A 44 11.65 -4.50 -4.13
CA LYS A 44 12.91 -3.96 -3.62
C LYS A 44 13.62 -4.90 -2.64
N VAL A 45 12.86 -5.65 -1.85
CA VAL A 45 13.42 -6.59 -0.87
C VAL A 45 13.86 -7.89 -1.56
N LEU A 46 13.08 -8.40 -2.50
CA LEU A 46 13.48 -9.57 -3.29
C LEU A 46 14.70 -9.27 -4.16
N ASP A 47 14.73 -8.11 -4.84
CA ASP A 47 15.89 -7.67 -5.63
C ASP A 47 17.16 -7.62 -4.77
N ARG A 48 17.08 -7.12 -3.53
CA ARG A 48 18.23 -7.09 -2.62
C ARG A 48 18.76 -8.49 -2.27
N LEU A 49 17.88 -9.45 -2.01
CA LEU A 49 18.28 -10.82 -1.68
C LEU A 49 18.87 -11.53 -2.90
N TYR A 50 18.21 -11.44 -4.06
CA TYR A 50 18.69 -12.08 -5.28
C TYR A 50 20.02 -11.50 -5.72
N ASN A 51 20.18 -10.17 -5.67
CA ASN A 51 21.46 -9.53 -5.99
C ASN A 51 22.56 -9.89 -4.97
N PHE A 52 22.23 -10.01 -3.67
CA PHE A 52 23.21 -10.40 -2.65
C PHE A 52 23.76 -11.81 -2.87
N PHE A 53 22.93 -12.73 -3.36
CA PHE A 53 23.33 -14.11 -3.66
C PHE A 53 23.69 -14.33 -5.13
N GLU A 54 23.73 -13.26 -5.95
CA GLU A 54 24.03 -13.31 -7.39
C GLU A 54 23.14 -14.31 -8.16
N LEU A 55 21.85 -14.35 -7.79
CA LEU A 55 20.87 -15.27 -8.36
C LEU A 55 20.09 -14.63 -9.50
N GLU A 56 19.80 -15.42 -10.53
CA GLU A 56 18.78 -15.09 -11.51
C GLU A 56 17.38 -15.20 -10.90
N LYS A 57 16.43 -14.42 -11.45
CA LYS A 57 15.05 -14.38 -10.97
C LYS A 57 14.30 -15.60 -11.46
N ASP A 58 13.87 -16.44 -10.53
CA ASP A 58 13.18 -17.70 -10.77
C ASP A 58 11.68 -17.63 -10.44
N ASP A 59 10.96 -18.75 -10.58
CA ASP A 59 9.54 -18.84 -10.26
C ASP A 59 9.23 -18.48 -8.80
N PHE A 60 10.17 -18.71 -7.88
CA PHE A 60 10.01 -18.28 -6.51
C PHE A 60 10.02 -16.75 -6.37
N TYR A 61 10.91 -16.07 -7.09
CA TYR A 61 10.92 -14.61 -7.14
C TYR A 61 9.54 -14.09 -7.55
N PHE A 62 9.00 -14.57 -8.67
CA PHE A 62 7.73 -14.08 -9.20
C PHE A 62 6.54 -14.49 -8.34
N SER A 63 6.55 -15.69 -7.76
CA SER A 63 5.48 -16.15 -6.86
C SER A 63 5.48 -15.42 -5.51
N LYS A 64 6.63 -15.00 -5.00
CA LYS A 64 6.73 -14.21 -3.74
C LYS A 64 6.65 -12.72 -3.97
N LEU A 65 6.87 -12.24 -5.18
CA LEU A 65 6.71 -10.84 -5.53
C LEU A 65 5.30 -10.39 -5.14
N SER A 66 5.22 -9.48 -4.18
CA SER A 66 3.99 -8.72 -4.00
C SER A 66 3.76 -8.04 -5.32
N ASN A 67 2.65 -8.39 -5.98
CA ASN A 67 2.03 -7.53 -6.97
C ASN A 67 1.83 -6.20 -6.25
N TYR A 68 2.84 -5.33 -6.34
CA TYR A 68 2.69 -3.94 -6.03
C TYR A 68 1.54 -3.56 -6.93
N LYS A 69 0.36 -3.33 -6.35
CA LYS A 69 -0.71 -2.65 -7.06
C LYS A 69 -0.05 -1.31 -7.39
N GLY A 70 0.52 -1.24 -8.60
CA GLY A 70 1.03 -0.01 -9.17
C GLY A 70 -0.06 1.01 -8.94
N TYR A 71 0.33 2.21 -8.50
CA TYR A 71 -0.58 3.31 -8.18
C TYR A 71 -1.84 3.21 -9.04
N ILE A 72 -2.90 2.65 -8.46
CA ILE A 72 -4.16 2.54 -9.19
C ILE A 72 -4.62 3.98 -9.23
N TYR A 73 -4.48 4.58 -10.40
CA TYR A 73 -4.84 5.97 -10.59
C TYR A 73 -6.26 6.15 -10.08
N ASN A 74 -6.38 6.93 -9.00
CA ASN A 74 -7.66 7.25 -8.39
C ASN A 74 -7.88 8.75 -8.62
N PRO A 75 -8.76 9.13 -9.56
CA PRO A 75 -9.05 10.53 -9.87
C PRO A 75 -9.47 11.34 -8.64
N LEU A 76 -10.27 10.74 -7.75
CA LEU A 76 -10.71 11.38 -6.51
C LEU A 76 -9.53 11.57 -5.54
N GLY A 77 -8.73 10.53 -5.35
CA GLY A 77 -7.55 10.60 -4.49
C GLY A 77 -6.56 11.68 -4.94
N GLU A 78 -6.35 11.80 -6.25
CA GLU A 78 -5.54 12.87 -6.84
C GLU A 78 -6.16 14.26 -6.66
N LEU A 79 -7.48 14.41 -6.89
CA LEU A 79 -8.20 15.67 -6.69
C LEU A 79 -8.04 16.16 -5.25
N LEU A 80 -8.23 15.27 -4.28
CA LEU A 80 -8.09 15.58 -2.85
C LEU A 80 -6.66 16.00 -2.53
N ARG A 81 -5.67 15.23 -2.98
CA ARG A 81 -4.24 15.55 -2.80
C ARG A 81 -3.88 16.93 -3.36
N LYS A 82 -4.26 17.21 -4.62
CA LYS A 82 -4.01 18.50 -5.28
C LYS A 82 -4.67 19.65 -4.52
N ARG A 83 -5.90 19.46 -4.04
CA ARG A 83 -6.59 20.49 -3.25
C ARG A 83 -5.90 20.75 -1.90
N ARG A 84 -5.47 19.69 -1.20
CA ARG A 84 -4.70 19.80 0.05
C ARG A 84 -3.41 20.58 -0.15
N GLU A 85 -2.65 20.22 -1.18
CA GLU A 85 -1.36 20.85 -1.50
C GLU A 85 -1.53 22.32 -1.89
N LYS A 86 -2.57 22.64 -2.67
CA LYS A 86 -2.93 24.03 -3.00
C LYS A 86 -3.26 24.88 -1.76
N LEU A 87 -3.80 24.26 -0.71
CA LEU A 87 -4.11 24.92 0.57
C LEU A 87 -2.90 24.95 1.53
N GLY A 88 -1.76 24.38 1.15
CA GLY A 88 -0.54 24.39 1.95
C GLY A 88 -0.55 23.42 3.14
N PHE A 89 -1.43 22.42 3.15
CA PHE A 89 -1.53 21.48 4.26
C PHE A 89 -0.70 20.21 4.05
N SER A 90 0.00 19.76 5.10
CA SER A 90 0.53 18.40 5.21
C SER A 90 -0.59 17.41 5.56
N ARG A 91 -0.37 16.12 5.28
CA ARG A 91 -1.34 15.08 5.68
C ARG A 91 -1.48 14.98 7.19
N GLU A 92 -0.40 15.14 7.94
CA GLU A 92 -0.41 15.15 9.40
C GLU A 92 -1.24 16.31 9.96
N GLN A 93 -1.18 17.49 9.32
CA GLN A 93 -2.01 18.64 9.72
C GLN A 93 -3.50 18.33 9.54
N ILE A 94 -3.89 17.81 8.37
CA ILE A 94 -5.28 17.42 8.11
C ILE A 94 -5.73 16.32 9.07
N ALA A 95 -4.91 15.29 9.28
CA ALA A 95 -5.20 14.20 10.21
C ALA A 95 -5.49 14.72 11.62
N LYS A 96 -4.69 15.67 12.12
CA LYS A 96 -4.93 16.30 13.43
C LYS A 96 -6.25 17.07 13.47
N MET A 97 -6.57 17.82 12.42
CA MET A 97 -7.83 18.61 12.35
C MET A 97 -9.08 17.73 12.40
N ILE A 98 -9.05 16.54 11.79
CA ILE A 98 -10.19 15.60 11.77
C ILE A 98 -10.11 14.49 12.82
N LYS A 99 -9.18 14.59 13.78
CA LYS A 99 -8.92 13.55 14.80
C LYS A 99 -8.65 12.15 14.19
N GLY A 100 -8.00 12.13 13.03
CA GLY A 100 -7.60 10.92 12.29
C GLY A 100 -6.10 10.63 12.37
N THR A 101 -5.62 9.76 11.48
CA THR A 101 -4.19 9.44 11.33
C THR A 101 -3.68 9.81 9.94
N ASP A 102 -2.39 10.09 9.79
CA ASP A 102 -1.77 10.29 8.46
C ASP A 102 -2.06 9.10 7.53
N ARG A 103 -2.02 7.87 8.07
CA ARG A 103 -2.36 6.67 7.32
C ARG A 103 -3.77 6.74 6.73
N HIS A 104 -4.76 7.27 7.43
CA HIS A 104 -6.12 7.43 6.88
C HIS A 104 -6.15 8.43 5.71
N ILE A 105 -5.51 9.59 5.85
CA ILE A 105 -5.43 10.59 4.77
C ILE A 105 -4.71 10.02 3.56
N ARG A 106 -3.58 9.35 3.78
CA ARG A 106 -2.79 8.71 2.74
C ARG A 106 -3.60 7.66 1.98
N ARG A 107 -4.32 6.80 2.69
CA ARG A 107 -5.16 5.78 2.06
C ARG A 107 -6.31 6.39 1.26
N LEU A 108 -6.89 7.49 1.73
CA LEU A 108 -7.90 8.23 0.99
C LEU A 108 -7.34 8.82 -0.31
N GLU A 109 -6.20 9.52 -0.23
CA GLU A 109 -5.53 10.14 -1.39
C GLU A 109 -4.98 9.12 -2.39
N ASN A 110 -4.69 7.90 -1.94
CA ASN A 110 -4.23 6.81 -2.79
C ASN A 110 -5.39 5.97 -3.36
N GLY A 111 -6.61 6.13 -2.88
CA GLY A 111 -7.71 5.24 -3.26
C GLY A 111 -7.67 3.85 -2.63
N ASP A 112 -6.85 3.66 -1.59
CA ASP A 112 -6.67 2.39 -0.86
C ASP A 112 -7.81 2.11 0.14
N MET A 113 -8.85 2.95 0.14
CA MET A 113 -10.04 2.79 0.98
C MET A 113 -11.33 3.00 0.21
N THR A 114 -12.19 2.00 0.34
CA THR A 114 -13.59 2.05 -0.08
C THR A 114 -14.39 2.60 1.10
N TYR A 115 -14.82 3.84 1.02
CA TYR A 115 -15.70 4.45 2.01
C TYR A 115 -17.06 4.68 1.38
N GLY A 116 -18.14 4.34 2.07
CA GLY A 116 -19.47 4.78 1.68
C GLY A 116 -19.58 6.31 1.76
N SER A 117 -20.54 6.89 1.03
CA SER A 117 -20.81 8.35 1.02
C SER A 117 -21.16 8.94 2.39
N ASN A 118 -21.55 8.09 3.36
CA ASN A 118 -21.82 8.49 4.75
C ASN A 118 -20.59 8.48 5.66
N TYR A 119 -19.39 8.25 5.12
CA TYR A 119 -18.20 8.21 5.94
C TYR A 119 -17.82 9.61 6.45
N TYR A 120 -17.85 9.77 7.77
CA TYR A 120 -17.58 11.02 8.49
C TYR A 120 -16.32 11.74 7.97
N TYR A 121 -15.22 11.01 7.79
CA TYR A 121 -13.95 11.57 7.36
C TYR A 121 -13.97 12.17 5.95
N VAL A 122 -14.75 11.60 5.02
CA VAL A 122 -14.88 12.17 3.67
C VAL A 122 -15.57 13.52 3.76
N LYS A 123 -16.68 13.62 4.49
CA LYS A 123 -17.42 14.88 4.66
C LYS A 123 -16.58 15.95 5.35
N GLU A 124 -15.84 15.60 6.39
CA GLU A 124 -14.98 16.56 7.10
C GLU A 124 -13.80 17.02 6.24
N ILE A 125 -13.19 16.13 5.45
CA ILE A 125 -12.11 16.51 4.52
C ILE A 125 -12.64 17.45 3.43
N LEU A 126 -13.82 17.19 2.88
CA LEU A 126 -14.41 18.06 1.86
C LEU A 126 -14.65 19.49 2.37
N LYS A 127 -15.14 19.61 3.62
CA LYS A 127 -15.29 20.91 4.30
C LYS A 127 -13.93 21.59 4.52
N LEU A 128 -12.95 20.88 5.07
CA LEU A 128 -11.61 21.43 5.31
C LEU A 128 -10.91 21.86 4.03
N TYR A 129 -11.15 21.13 2.93
CA TYR A 129 -10.57 21.41 1.63
C TYR A 129 -11.33 22.51 0.87
N LYS A 130 -12.35 23.09 1.51
CA LYS A 130 -13.13 24.23 1.01
C LYS A 130 -13.72 23.95 -0.37
N PHE A 131 -14.23 22.73 -0.58
CA PHE A 131 -15.04 22.46 -1.77
C PHE A 131 -16.37 23.20 -1.66
N SER A 132 -16.86 23.71 -2.78
CA SER A 132 -18.21 24.28 -2.87
C SER A 132 -19.25 23.19 -2.65
N LYS A 133 -20.47 23.58 -2.25
CA LYS A 133 -21.57 22.64 -2.03
C LYS A 133 -21.85 21.75 -3.26
N ILE A 134 -21.69 22.31 -4.46
CA ILE A 134 -21.87 21.59 -5.72
C ILE A 134 -20.76 20.53 -5.88
N GLU A 135 -19.49 20.92 -5.72
CA GLU A 135 -18.35 19.98 -5.77
C GLU A 135 -18.49 18.88 -4.70
N GLU A 136 -18.87 19.22 -3.48
CA GLU A 136 -19.11 18.25 -2.41
C GLU A 136 -20.15 17.20 -2.82
N ASN A 137 -21.29 17.64 -3.36
CA ASN A 137 -22.37 16.75 -3.78
C ASN A 137 -21.92 15.83 -4.92
N GLN A 138 -21.18 16.34 -5.89
CA GLN A 138 -20.63 15.54 -6.99
C GLN A 138 -19.64 14.48 -6.49
N ILE A 139 -18.74 14.86 -5.59
CA ILE A 139 -17.77 13.93 -4.99
C ILE A 139 -18.50 12.84 -4.19
N LEU A 140 -19.46 13.21 -3.34
CA LEU A 140 -20.22 12.25 -2.55
C LEU A 140 -21.05 11.29 -3.43
N SER A 141 -21.60 11.77 -4.54
CA SER A 141 -22.29 10.95 -5.53
C SER A 141 -21.33 9.93 -6.17
N TYR A 142 -20.15 10.38 -6.62
CA TYR A 142 -19.11 9.49 -7.16
C TYR A 142 -18.73 8.39 -6.16
N VAL A 143 -18.48 8.76 -4.90
CA VAL A 143 -18.14 7.81 -3.83
C VAL A 143 -19.25 6.79 -3.60
N SER A 144 -20.51 7.23 -3.63
CA SER A 144 -21.68 6.37 -3.49
C SER A 144 -21.77 5.36 -4.64
N THR A 145 -21.69 5.84 -5.89
CA THR A 145 -21.75 4.98 -7.09
C THR A 145 -20.61 3.96 -7.10
N PHE A 146 -19.38 4.39 -6.79
CA PHE A 146 -18.23 3.49 -6.73
C PHE A 146 -18.41 2.39 -5.67
N SER A 147 -18.97 2.74 -4.50
CA SER A 147 -19.26 1.76 -3.44
C SER A 147 -20.27 0.70 -3.90
N ILE A 148 -21.33 1.12 -4.60
CA ILE A 148 -22.33 0.21 -5.18
C ILE A 148 -21.70 -0.73 -6.21
N ILE A 149 -20.85 -0.21 -7.11
CA ILE A 149 -20.15 -1.04 -8.12
C ILE A 149 -19.29 -2.12 -7.44
N ILE A 150 -18.58 -1.77 -6.36
CA ILE A 150 -17.77 -2.74 -5.60
C ILE A 150 -18.65 -3.81 -4.96
N GLU A 151 -19.81 -3.44 -4.41
CA GLU A 151 -20.74 -4.41 -3.83
C GLU A 151 -21.32 -5.35 -4.88
N LEU A 152 -21.67 -4.85 -6.07
CA LEU A 152 -22.12 -5.66 -7.20
C LEU A 152 -21.02 -6.63 -7.67
N SER A 153 -19.80 -6.13 -7.86
CA SER A 153 -18.66 -6.97 -8.27
C SER A 153 -18.35 -8.08 -7.27
N LYS A 154 -18.54 -7.86 -5.97
CA LYS A 154 -18.37 -8.92 -4.97
C LYS A 154 -19.41 -10.03 -5.10
N LYS A 155 -20.65 -9.69 -5.46
CA LYS A 155 -21.74 -10.67 -5.64
C LYS A 155 -21.52 -11.57 -6.85
N GLU A 156 -20.90 -11.06 -7.91
CA GLU A 156 -20.59 -11.86 -9.12
C GLU A 156 -19.42 -12.84 -8.92
N ASN A 157 -18.61 -12.65 -7.87
CA ASN A 157 -17.47 -13.52 -7.53
C ASN A 157 -17.80 -14.55 -6.43
N THR A 158 -19.06 -14.71 -6.07
CA THR A 158 -19.61 -15.70 -5.13
C THR A 158 -20.58 -16.62 -5.85
#